data_AF-A0A066RLS3-F1
#
_entry.id   AF-A0A066RLS3-F1
#
_cell.length_a   1.000
_cell.length_b   1.000
_cell.length_c   1.000
_cell.angle_alpha   90.00
_cell.angle_beta   90.00
_cell.angle_gamma   90.00
#
_symmetry.space_group_name_H-M   'P 1'
#
loop_
_entity.id
_entity.type
_entity.pdbx_description
1 polymer ?
#
loop_
_entity_poly.entity_id
_entity_poly.type
_entity_poly.pdbx_seq_one_letter_code
_entity_poly.pdbx_strand_id
1 'polypeptide(L)'
;MKMKRGVAMWLPAMLLVSANLFIQGCGEPLTITATPVRDVERIEVRENTLDVYCPRGICKFELKANQKTALTINMFYDTEQPFTKIEGVNVTGKSGTSMTMDGLHQFKMAVKPQSEPISVQVVDYYR
;
A
#
# COMPACT_ATOMS: atom_id res chain seq x y z
N MET A 1 43.24 44.03 -55.47
CA MET A 1 43.19 43.78 -54.01
C MET A 1 41.84 44.25 -53.46
N LYS A 2 40.85 43.35 -53.36
CA LYS A 2 39.71 43.40 -52.42
C LYS A 2 38.97 42.06 -52.49
N MET A 3 39.08 41.33 -51.39
CA MET A 3 38.27 40.22 -50.89
C MET A 3 36.75 40.52 -50.94
N LYS A 4 35.75 39.63 -50.83
CA LYS A 4 35.60 38.21 -50.47
C LYS A 4 34.11 37.83 -50.71
N ARG A 5 33.88 36.57 -51.11
CA ARG A 5 32.90 35.57 -50.60
C ARG A 5 31.41 35.92 -50.38
N GLY A 6 30.56 35.12 -51.01
CA GLY A 6 29.21 34.66 -50.62
C GLY A 6 28.87 33.49 -51.57
N VAL A 7 28.13 32.42 -51.27
CA VAL A 7 27.01 32.17 -50.34
C VAL A 7 27.00 30.63 -50.12
N ALA A 8 27.25 30.15 -48.90
CA ALA A 8 26.29 29.46 -48.01
C ALA A 8 25.29 28.51 -48.70
N MET A 9 25.52 27.20 -48.61
CA MET A 9 24.47 26.18 -48.81
C MET A 9 24.57 25.17 -47.66
N TRP A 10 23.69 25.35 -46.68
CA TRP A 10 23.51 24.47 -45.52
C TRP A 10 22.63 23.28 -45.92
N LEU A 11 23.11 22.05 -45.72
CA LEU A 11 22.25 20.86 -45.68
C LEU A 11 21.80 20.63 -44.23
N PRO A 12 20.48 20.56 -43.94
CA PRO A 12 20.00 20.15 -42.63
C PRO A 12 20.06 18.62 -42.54
N ALA A 13 20.91 18.09 -41.66
CA ALA A 13 20.90 16.68 -41.29
C ALA A 13 19.72 16.42 -40.34
N MET A 14 18.74 15.64 -40.82
CA MET A 14 17.61 15.12 -40.05
C MET A 14 18.09 14.32 -38.83
N LEU A 15 17.81 14.83 -37.63
CA LEU A 15 17.86 14.09 -36.37
C LEU A 15 16.63 13.16 -36.29
N LEU A 16 16.83 11.86 -36.50
CA LEU A 16 15.88 10.82 -36.12
C LEU A 16 15.94 10.64 -34.59
N VAL A 17 15.13 11.42 -33.87
CA VAL A 17 14.85 11.18 -32.45
C VAL A 17 13.87 10.01 -32.37
N SER A 18 14.38 8.83 -32.04
CA SER A 18 13.58 7.66 -31.66
C SER A 18 12.88 7.95 -30.33
N ALA A 19 11.67 8.49 -30.44
CA ALA A 19 10.75 8.67 -29.32
C ALA A 19 10.35 7.28 -28.77
N ASN A 20 11.06 6.83 -27.74
CA ASN A 20 10.59 5.76 -26.88
C ASN A 20 9.41 6.31 -26.06
N LEU A 21 8.21 6.26 -26.65
CA LEU A 21 6.96 6.38 -25.90
C LEU A 21 6.88 5.18 -24.95
N PHE A 22 7.36 5.37 -23.72
CA PHE A 22 6.94 4.55 -22.60
C PHE A 22 5.45 4.77 -22.43
N ILE A 23 4.65 3.84 -22.95
CA ILE A 23 3.24 3.68 -22.62
C ILE A 23 3.22 3.20 -21.17
N GLN A 24 3.38 4.11 -20.21
CA GLN A 24 3.03 3.84 -18.82
C GLN A 24 1.51 3.71 -18.80
N GLY A 25 1.01 2.48 -18.61
CA GLY A 25 -0.41 2.22 -18.45
C GLY A 25 -0.97 3.09 -17.33
N CYS A 26 -1.91 3.97 -17.66
CA CYS A 26 -2.64 4.81 -16.73
C CYS A 26 -3.61 3.97 -15.88
N GLY A 27 -3.11 3.31 -14.84
CA GLY A 27 -3.91 2.91 -13.69
C GLY A 27 -3.72 3.93 -12.57
N GLU A 28 -4.77 4.21 -11.79
CA GLU A 28 -4.56 4.92 -10.52
C GLU A 28 -3.59 4.11 -9.65
N PRO A 29 -2.69 4.75 -8.89
CA PRO A 29 -1.83 4.01 -7.96
C PRO A 29 -2.66 3.34 -6.87
N LEU A 30 -2.25 2.16 -6.42
CA LEU A 30 -2.86 1.51 -5.27
C LEU A 30 -2.70 2.42 -4.05
N THR A 31 -3.83 2.77 -3.44
CA THR A 31 -3.91 3.57 -2.23
C THR A 31 -4.59 2.74 -1.16
N ILE A 32 -3.89 2.53 -0.05
CA ILE A 32 -4.41 1.88 1.15
C ILE A 32 -4.40 2.91 2.26
N THR A 33 -5.55 3.08 2.90
CA THR A 33 -5.70 3.92 4.08
C THR A 33 -5.98 3.01 5.27
N ALA A 34 -5.16 3.18 6.31
CA ALA A 34 -5.35 2.51 7.58
C ALA A 34 -5.45 3.56 8.69
N THR A 35 -6.52 3.50 9.49
CA THR A 35 -6.81 4.50 10.51
C THR A 35 -6.93 3.84 11.87
N PRO A 36 -6.10 4.23 12.87
CA PRO A 36 -6.29 3.84 14.26
C PRO A 36 -7.69 4.19 14.75
N VAL A 37 -8.37 3.25 15.42
CA VAL A 37 -9.68 3.52 16.06
C VAL A 37 -9.60 3.38 17.58
N ARG A 38 -9.00 2.30 18.08
CA ARG A 38 -8.89 2.05 19.52
C ARG A 38 -7.66 1.22 19.84
N ASP A 39 -6.88 1.64 20.83
CA ASP A 39 -5.72 0.91 21.36
C ASP A 39 -4.64 0.55 20.34
N VAL A 40 -4.60 1.31 19.24
CA VAL A 40 -3.53 1.25 18.25
C VAL A 40 -2.63 2.44 18.50
N GLU A 41 -1.36 2.18 18.75
CA GLU A 41 -0.35 3.23 18.90
C GLU A 41 -0.01 3.85 17.56
N ARG A 42 0.27 3.01 16.56
CA ARG A 42 0.57 3.44 15.19
C ARG A 42 0.30 2.33 14.18
N ILE A 43 0.17 2.71 12.91
CA ILE A 43 0.10 1.80 11.77
C ILE A 43 1.10 2.27 10.73
N GLU A 44 1.94 1.37 10.25
CA GLU A 44 2.83 1.63 9.12
C GLU A 44 2.32 0.89 7.88
N VAL A 45 2.14 1.61 6.77
CA VAL A 45 1.67 1.04 5.51
C VAL A 45 2.83 0.99 4.52
N ARG A 46 3.11 -0.20 3.99
CA ARG A 46 4.21 -0.46 3.04
C ARG A 46 3.71 -1.34 1.90
N GLU A 47 3.43 -0.74 0.74
CA GLU A 47 2.83 -1.43 -0.41
C GLU A 47 1.58 -2.22 0.00
N ASN A 48 1.67 -3.56 0.07
CA ASN A 48 0.59 -4.46 0.46
C ASN A 48 0.71 -4.98 1.91
N THR A 49 1.59 -4.40 2.72
CA THR A 49 1.85 -4.81 4.10
C THR A 49 1.48 -3.70 5.08
N LEU A 50 0.87 -4.08 6.20
CA LEU A 50 0.53 -3.18 7.30
C LEU A 50 1.14 -3.71 8.59
N ASP A 51 1.97 -2.90 9.24
CA ASP A 51 2.47 -3.18 10.58
C ASP A 51 1.63 -2.40 11.59
N VAL A 52 0.91 -3.11 12.44
CA VAL A 52 -0.02 -2.54 13.43
C VAL A 52 0.53 -2.74 14.83
N TYR A 53 0.73 -1.63 15.54
CA TYR A 53 1.28 -1.61 16.89
C TYR A 53 0.14 -1.45 17.89
N CYS A 54 -0.05 -2.48 18.71
CA CYS A 54 -1.23 -2.74 19.52
C CYS A 54 -0.79 -3.14 20.94
N PRO A 55 -0.40 -2.16 21.78
CA PRO A 55 0.31 -2.42 23.03
C PRO A 55 -0.47 -3.26 24.04
N ARG A 56 -1.81 -3.22 23.99
CA ARG A 56 -2.69 -3.98 24.90
C ARG A 56 -3.15 -5.33 24.37
N GLY A 57 -2.79 -5.68 23.13
CA GLY A 57 -3.11 -6.98 22.52
C GLY A 57 -4.51 -7.06 21.95
N ILE A 58 -5.32 -6.06 22.28
CA ILE A 58 -6.68 -5.90 21.80
C ILE A 58 -6.79 -4.50 21.24
N CYS A 59 -7.05 -4.38 19.95
CA CYS A 59 -7.16 -3.10 19.29
C CYS A 59 -8.09 -3.16 18.09
N LYS A 60 -8.44 -1.97 17.59
CA LYS A 60 -9.34 -1.77 16.47
C LYS A 60 -8.78 -0.71 15.54
N PHE A 61 -8.86 -0.96 14.24
CA PHE A 61 -8.51 -0.01 13.19
C PHE A 61 -9.47 -0.15 12.01
N GLU A 62 -9.41 0.82 11.11
CA GLU A 62 -10.20 0.87 9.88
C GLU A 62 -9.32 0.77 8.65
N LEU A 63 -9.82 0.10 7.61
CA LEU A 63 -9.13 -0.09 6.34
C LEU A 63 -9.98 0.32 5.15
N LYS A 64 -9.35 0.98 4.18
CA LYS A 64 -9.93 1.31 2.87
C LYS A 64 -8.88 1.13 1.79
N ALA A 65 -9.30 0.61 0.64
CA ALA A 65 -8.47 0.51 -0.55
C ALA A 65 -9.25 1.06 -1.76
N ASN A 66 -8.55 1.72 -2.69
CA ASN A 66 -9.15 2.16 -3.96
C ASN A 66 -9.20 1.03 -5.01
N GLN A 67 -8.43 -0.04 -4.82
CA GLN A 67 -8.33 -1.18 -5.72
C GLN A 67 -8.40 -2.49 -4.95
N LYS A 68 -8.73 -3.58 -5.65
CA LYS A 68 -8.70 -4.92 -5.05
C LYS A 68 -7.25 -5.28 -4.73
N THR A 69 -6.96 -5.59 -3.47
CA THR A 69 -5.63 -5.98 -3.04
C THR A 69 -5.68 -7.05 -1.97
N ALA A 70 -4.60 -7.82 -1.84
CA ALA A 70 -4.39 -8.74 -0.73
C ALA A 70 -3.39 -8.10 0.22
N LEU A 71 -3.86 -7.76 1.42
CA LEU A 71 -3.03 -7.16 2.46
C LEU A 71 -2.46 -8.24 3.37
N THR A 72 -1.19 -8.07 3.74
CA THR A 72 -0.55 -8.79 4.84
C THR A 72 -0.51 -7.87 6.05
N ILE A 73 -1.13 -8.27 7.15
CA ILE A 73 -1.17 -7.47 8.38
C ILE A 73 -0.31 -8.17 9.43
N ASN A 74 0.70 -7.47 9.94
CA ASN A 74 1.56 -7.88 11.03
C ASN A 74 1.15 -7.17 12.31
N MET A 75 1.14 -7.90 13.42
CA MET A 75 0.72 -7.39 14.72
C MET A 75 1.91 -7.36 15.67
N PHE A 76 2.12 -6.22 16.31
CA PHE A 76 3.20 -5.99 17.27
C PHE A 76 2.68 -5.35 18.55
N TYR A 77 3.31 -5.64 19.68
CA TYR A 77 3.07 -4.94 20.94
C TYR A 77 3.78 -3.58 20.94
N ASP A 78 5.00 -3.55 20.41
CA ASP A 78 5.86 -2.38 20.23
C ASP A 78 6.83 -2.59 19.04
N THR A 79 7.88 -1.79 18.91
CA THR A 79 8.85 -1.88 17.79
C THR A 79 9.70 -3.14 17.75
N GLU A 80 9.82 -3.86 18.87
CA GLU A 80 10.73 -5.00 19.03
C GLU A 80 9.97 -6.31 19.29
N GLN A 81 8.72 -6.21 19.76
CA GLN A 81 7.95 -7.36 20.20
C GLN A 81 6.75 -7.64 19.27
N PRO A 82 6.82 -8.68 18.40
CA PRO A 82 5.64 -9.16 17.69
C PRO A 82 4.64 -9.79 18.66
N PHE A 83 3.39 -9.93 18.21
CA PHE A 83 2.39 -10.71 18.94
C PHE A 83 2.88 -12.14 19.19
N THR A 84 2.49 -12.72 20.31
CA THR A 84 2.79 -14.14 20.59
C THR A 84 1.86 -15.02 19.78
N LYS A 85 0.57 -14.72 19.77
CA LYS A 85 -0.42 -15.43 18.96
C LYS A 85 -1.70 -14.61 18.80
N ILE A 86 -2.10 -14.37 17.56
CA ILE A 86 -3.42 -13.83 17.26
C ILE A 86 -4.46 -14.92 17.56
N GLU A 87 -5.31 -14.63 18.55
CA GLU A 87 -6.40 -15.52 18.98
C GLU A 87 -7.71 -15.21 18.25
N GLY A 88 -7.88 -13.98 17.77
CA GLY A 88 -9.08 -13.59 17.04
C GLY A 88 -8.89 -12.37 16.16
N VAL A 89 -9.51 -12.42 14.98
CA VAL A 89 -9.69 -11.29 14.08
C VAL A 89 -11.17 -11.19 13.77
N ASN A 90 -11.77 -10.04 14.03
CA ASN A 90 -13.15 -9.74 13.64
C ASN A 90 -13.13 -8.63 12.60
N VAL A 91 -13.79 -8.85 11.46
CA VAL A 91 -13.90 -7.88 10.38
C VAL A 91 -15.37 -7.55 10.14
N THR A 92 -15.71 -6.27 10.23
CA THR A 92 -17.07 -5.77 10.04
C THR A 92 -17.11 -4.69 8.97
N GLY A 93 -18.09 -4.75 8.07
CA GLY A 93 -18.30 -3.77 7.02
C GLY A 93 -19.06 -4.37 5.83
N LYS A 94 -19.52 -3.52 4.90
CA LYS A 94 -20.31 -3.95 3.73
C LYS A 94 -19.51 -4.77 2.72
N SER A 95 -18.18 -4.68 2.76
CA SER A 95 -17.29 -5.44 1.90
C SER A 95 -17.00 -6.80 2.50
N GLY A 96 -17.51 -7.87 1.87
CA GLY A 96 -17.13 -9.23 2.23
C GLY A 96 -15.63 -9.43 2.02
N THR A 97 -14.90 -9.58 3.12
CA THR A 97 -13.46 -9.83 3.17
C THR A 97 -13.20 -11.29 3.54
N SER A 98 -12.43 -11.99 2.72
CA SER A 98 -11.82 -13.27 3.12
C SER A 98 -10.54 -12.99 3.90
N MET A 99 -10.35 -13.69 5.00
CA MET A 99 -9.16 -13.58 5.84
C MET A 99 -8.60 -14.98 6.13
N THR A 100 -7.27 -15.09 6.15
CA THR A 100 -6.54 -16.31 6.49
C THR A 100 -5.38 -15.96 7.42
N MET A 101 -5.21 -16.73 8.49
CA MET A 101 -4.01 -16.62 9.34
C MET A 101 -2.77 -17.02 8.55
N ASP A 102 -1.67 -16.27 8.71
CA ASP A 102 -0.40 -16.50 8.02
C ASP A 102 0.75 -16.53 9.03
N GLY A 103 0.66 -17.41 10.02
CA GLY A 103 1.58 -17.48 11.15
C GLY A 103 0.95 -17.00 12.46
N LEU A 104 1.80 -16.77 13.47
CA LEU A 104 1.35 -16.48 14.83
C LEU A 104 0.91 -15.02 15.02
N HIS A 105 1.60 -14.07 14.39
CA HIS A 105 1.37 -12.63 14.55
C HIS A 105 0.95 -11.95 13.25
N GLN A 106 0.54 -12.73 12.25
CA GLN A 106 0.25 -12.23 10.92
C GLN A 106 -1.02 -12.88 10.35
N PHE A 107 -1.77 -12.10 9.58
CA PHE A 107 -2.88 -12.59 8.78
C PHE A 107 -2.94 -11.87 7.43
N LYS A 108 -3.50 -12.58 6.44
CA LYS A 108 -3.78 -12.04 5.10
C LYS A 108 -5.25 -11.75 4.95
N MET A 109 -5.58 -10.64 4.30
CA MET A 109 -6.95 -10.24 4.03
C MET A 109 -7.12 -9.68 2.62
N ALA A 110 -8.12 -10.18 1.89
CA ALA A 110 -8.52 -9.60 0.62
C ALA A 110 -9.42 -8.38 0.88
N VAL A 111 -8.99 -7.20 0.42
CA VAL A 111 -9.75 -5.96 0.52
C VAL A 111 -10.25 -5.57 -0.87
N LYS A 112 -11.55 -5.28 -0.96
CA LYS A 112 -12.18 -4.82 -2.21
C LYS A 112 -12.18 -3.29 -2.24
N PRO A 113 -12.28 -2.67 -3.43
CA PRO A 113 -12.55 -1.25 -3.54
C PRO A 113 -13.83 -0.89 -2.79
N GLN A 114 -13.79 0.14 -1.95
CA GLN A 114 -14.91 0.49 -1.08
C GLN A 114 -14.90 1.98 -0.73
N SER A 115 -16.08 2.59 -0.66
CA SER A 115 -16.26 4.00 -0.26
C SER A 115 -16.22 4.18 1.25
N GLU A 116 -16.80 3.24 2.00
CA GLU A 116 -16.79 3.17 3.46
C GLU A 116 -15.67 2.23 3.94
N PRO A 117 -14.96 2.55 5.04
CA PRO A 117 -13.93 1.66 5.58
C PRO A 117 -14.55 0.37 6.15
N ILE A 118 -13.79 -0.72 6.09
CA ILE A 118 -14.04 -1.90 6.93
C ILE A 118 -13.36 -1.68 8.26
N SER A 119 -13.96 -2.21 9.33
CA SER A 119 -13.33 -2.19 10.65
C SER A 119 -12.76 -3.56 10.98
N VAL A 120 -11.54 -3.57 11.50
CA VAL A 120 -10.80 -4.75 11.91
C VAL A 120 -10.51 -4.65 13.40
N GLN A 121 -10.89 -5.67 14.15
CA GLN A 121 -10.53 -5.85 15.55
C GLN A 121 -9.65 -7.09 15.66
N VAL A 122 -8.52 -6.97 16.37
CA VAL A 122 -7.58 -8.06 16.61
C VAL A 122 -7.42 -8.29 18.10
N VAL A 123 -7.25 -9.54 18.51
CA VAL A 123 -7.13 -9.99 19.90
C VAL A 123 -5.99 -10.99 20.04
N ASP A 124 -5.09 -10.75 20.98
CA ASP A 124 -4.23 -11.73 21.64
C ASP A 124 -4.60 -11.72 23.14
N TYR A 125 -5.23 -12.80 23.61
CA TYR A 125 -5.83 -12.86 24.95
C TYR A 125 -4.87 -13.39 26.03
N TYR A 126 -3.85 -14.18 25.66
CA TYR A 126 -3.05 -14.98 26.60
C TYR A 126 -1.66 -14.40 26.86
N ARG A 127 -1.56 -13.07 26.77
CA ARG A 127 -0.33 -12.29 26.98
C ARG A 127 0.31 -12.51 28.34
#